data_AF-A0AA41UGZ7-F1
#
_entry.id   AF-A0AA41UGZ7-F1
#
_cell.length_a   1.000
_cell.length_b   1.000
_cell.length_c   1.000
_cell.angle_alpha   90.00
_cell.angle_beta   90.00
_cell.angle_gamma   90.00
#
_symmetry.space_group_name_H-M   'P 1'
#
loop_
_entity.id
_entity.type
_entity.pdbx_description
1 polymer ?
#
loop_
_entity_poly.entity_id
_entity_poly.type
_entity_poly.pdbx_seq_one_letter_code
_entity_poly.pdbx_strand_id
1 'polypeptide(L)'
;MKPARVNVTTAVLPNGWETRTVQLAPDGPNGALARCLDPHDLCAAKLVRGDEKDLEFVDALVEAGLIDPVSLVRICTKLPVADTRRNITIQRAQAFLRG
;
A
#
# COMPACT_ATOMS: atom_id res chain seq x y z
N MET A 1 8.15 -7.56 26.39
CA MET A 1 7.55 -7.05 25.14
C MET A 1 8.37 -5.85 24.67
N LYS A 2 9.07 -5.94 23.53
CA LYS A 2 9.90 -4.84 23.01
C LYS A 2 8.97 -3.89 22.24
N PRO A 3 9.01 -2.56 22.46
CA PRO A 3 8.13 -1.65 21.74
C PRO A 3 8.43 -1.73 20.23
N ALA A 4 7.40 -1.99 19.43
CA ALA A 4 7.50 -1.97 17.97
C ALA A 4 7.88 -0.54 17.55
N ARG A 5 9.13 -0.33 17.13
CA ARG A 5 9.60 0.98 16.69
C ARG A 5 8.95 1.31 15.35
N VAL A 6 8.39 2.51 15.24
CA VAL A 6 8.08 3.12 13.95
C VAL A 6 9.39 3.63 13.36
N ASN A 7 9.82 3.05 12.24
CA ASN A 7 10.92 3.61 11.46
C ASN A 7 10.33 4.65 10.49
N VAL A 8 10.79 5.90 10.58
CA VAL A 8 10.34 7.00 9.75
C VAL A 8 11.08 6.91 8.41
N THR A 9 10.55 6.10 7.50
CA THR A 9 10.97 6.09 6.10
C THR A 9 9.88 6.70 5.25
N THR A 10 10.25 7.52 4.27
CA THR A 10 9.30 8.05 3.28
C THR A 10 8.65 6.89 2.53
N ALA A 11 7.32 6.89 2.47
CA ALA A 11 6.58 5.89 1.71
C ALA A 11 6.91 6.00 0.22
N VAL A 12 7.06 4.87 -0.45
CA VAL A 12 7.21 4.83 -1.91
C VAL A 12 5.87 4.45 -2.51
N LEU A 13 5.25 5.39 -3.21
CA LEU A 13 3.92 5.22 -3.79
C LEU A 13 4.02 4.89 -5.29
N PRO A 14 3.07 4.11 -5.85
CA PRO A 14 3.03 3.81 -7.27
C PRO A 14 2.73 5.05 -8.11
N ASN A 15 3.26 5.12 -9.33
CA ASN A 15 3.04 6.26 -10.22
C ASN A 15 1.54 6.57 -10.42
N GLY A 16 1.20 7.86 -10.36
CA GLY A 16 -0.17 8.36 -10.51
C GLY A 16 -1.10 8.03 -9.34
N TRP A 17 -0.58 7.75 -8.14
CA TRP A 17 -1.39 7.51 -6.94
C TRP A 17 -2.29 8.72 -6.62
N GLU A 18 -1.85 9.92 -6.96
CA GLU A 18 -2.57 11.17 -6.70
C GLU A 18 -3.96 11.18 -7.34
N THR A 19 -4.11 10.53 -8.50
CA THR A 19 -5.38 10.43 -9.24
C THR A 19 -6.31 9.36 -8.70
N ARG A 20 -5.81 8.47 -7.84
CA ARG A 20 -6.59 7.40 -7.18
C ARG A 20 -6.97 7.77 -5.74
N THR A 21 -6.57 8.95 -5.28
CA THR A 21 -6.96 9.40 -3.94
C THR A 21 -8.44 9.71 -3.83
N VAL A 22 -9.04 9.33 -2.71
CA VAL A 22 -10.39 9.77 -2.34
C VAL A 22 -10.27 11.09 -1.58
N GLN A 23 -10.97 12.11 -2.06
CA GLN A 23 -11.04 13.39 -1.36
C GLN A 23 -12.10 13.31 -0.27
N LEU A 24 -11.70 13.60 0.96
CA LEU A 24 -12.59 13.81 2.08
C LEU A 24 -12.57 15.30 2.40
N ALA A 25 -13.69 15.98 2.18
CA ALA A 25 -13.92 17.34 2.63
C ALA A 25 -14.61 17.29 4.00
N PRO A 26 -13.90 17.49 5.11
CA PRO A 26 -14.55 17.60 6.41
C PRO A 26 -15.37 18.90 6.48
N ASP A 27 -16.58 18.83 7.05
CA ASP A 27 -17.48 19.97 7.29
C ASP A 27 -17.00 20.90 8.43
N GLY A 28 -15.70 21.23 8.43
CA GLY A 28 -15.06 22.06 9.45
C GLY A 28 -14.77 23.47 8.95
N PRO A 29 -14.76 24.49 9.83
CA PRO A 29 -14.65 25.91 9.48
C PRO A 29 -13.35 26.32 8.76
N ASN A 30 -12.37 25.41 8.59
CA ASN A 30 -11.10 25.66 7.90
C ASN A 30 -10.89 24.84 6.61
N GLY A 31 -11.88 24.07 6.16
CA GLY A 31 -11.98 23.56 4.78
C GLY A 31 -10.81 22.74 4.19
N ALA A 32 -9.93 22.16 5.01
CA ALA A 32 -8.79 21.39 4.51
C ALA A 32 -9.26 20.09 3.85
N LEU A 33 -9.00 19.93 2.54
CA LEU A 33 -9.25 18.70 1.80
C LEU A 33 -8.25 17.62 2.22
N ALA A 34 -8.74 16.59 2.90
CA ALA A 34 -7.95 15.38 3.15
C ALA A 34 -7.97 14.50 1.90
N ARG A 35 -6.81 13.95 1.54
CA ARG A 35 -6.69 12.94 0.48
C ARG A 35 -6.35 11.60 1.10
N CYS A 36 -7.30 10.67 1.04
CA CYS A 36 -7.10 9.31 1.45
C CYS A 36 -6.46 8.53 0.29
N LEU A 37 -5.37 7.81 0.58
CA LEU A 37 -4.76 6.91 -0.39
C LEU A 37 -5.72 5.80 -0.77
N ASP A 38 -5.62 5.37 -2.03
CA ASP A 38 -6.22 4.12 -2.47
C ASP A 38 -5.65 2.94 -1.64
N PRO A 39 -6.50 2.00 -1.18
CA PRO A 39 -6.05 0.87 -0.38
C PRO A 39 -4.97 0.02 -1.07
N HIS A 40 -5.03 -0.17 -2.40
CA HIS A 40 -4.01 -0.92 -3.13
C HIS A 40 -2.69 -0.17 -3.22
N ASP A 41 -2.71 1.16 -3.35
CA ASP A 41 -1.49 1.98 -3.31
C ASP A 41 -0.83 1.93 -1.92
N LEU A 42 -1.63 1.92 -0.85
CA LEU A 42 -1.14 1.72 0.52
C LEU A 42 -0.49 0.35 0.69
N CYS A 43 -1.17 -0.73 0.27
CA CYS A 43 -0.62 -2.08 0.32
C CYS A 43 0.66 -2.20 -0.50
N ALA A 44 0.74 -1.60 -1.69
CA ALA A 44 1.96 -1.59 -2.49
C ALA A 44 3.13 -0.92 -1.74
N ALA A 45 2.90 0.23 -1.09
CA ALA A 45 3.93 0.89 -0.29
C ALA A 45 4.41 0.03 0.89
N LYS A 46 3.49 -0.73 1.51
CA LYS A 46 3.79 -1.70 2.57
C LYS A 46 4.65 -2.85 2.06
N LEU A 47 4.28 -3.45 0.93
CA LEU A 47 5.05 -4.54 0.33
C LEU A 47 6.44 -4.11 -0.17
N VAL A 48 6.65 -2.82 -0.51
CA VAL A 48 7.98 -2.28 -0.84
C VAL A 48 8.91 -2.26 0.37
N ARG A 49 8.37 -2.01 1.57
CA ARG A 49 9.12 -2.15 2.83
C ARG A 49 9.28 -3.63 3.18
N GLY A 50 8.16 -4.34 3.23
CA GLY A 50 8.11 -5.80 3.37
C GLY A 50 8.60 -6.31 4.72
N ASP A 51 8.40 -5.52 5.79
CA ASP A 51 8.54 -6.02 7.14
C ASP A 51 7.45 -7.07 7.40
N GLU A 52 7.65 -7.98 8.36
CA GLU A 52 6.68 -9.02 8.72
C GLU A 52 5.27 -8.47 8.98
N LYS A 53 5.17 -7.43 9.82
CA LYS A 53 3.90 -6.72 10.11
C LYS A 53 3.24 -6.08 8.88
N ASP A 54 4.00 -5.75 7.83
CA ASP A 54 3.43 -5.20 6.60
C ASP A 54 2.80 -6.30 5.76
N LEU A 55 3.38 -7.51 5.78
CA LEU A 55 2.79 -8.69 5.14
C LEU A 55 1.50 -9.07 5.86
N GLU A 56 1.51 -9.16 7.19
CA GLU A 56 0.31 -9.44 8.01
C GLU A 56 -0.81 -8.42 7.77
N PHE A 57 -0.45 -7.13 7.68
CA PHE A 57 -1.43 -6.06 7.39
C PHE A 57 -2.08 -6.23 6.02
N VAL A 58 -1.29 -6.57 4.99
CA VAL A 58 -1.81 -6.78 3.63
C VAL A 58 -2.66 -8.05 3.56
N ASP A 59 -2.21 -9.12 4.22
CA ASP A 59 -2.93 -10.39 4.30
C ASP A 59 -4.33 -10.21 4.89
N ALA A 60 -4.42 -9.53 6.05
CA ALA A 60 -5.70 -9.25 6.70
C ALA A 60 -6.67 -8.44 5.81
N LEU A 61 -6.16 -7.53 4.98
CA LEU A 61 -6.97 -6.75 4.04
C LEU A 61 -7.46 -7.60 2.85
N VAL A 62 -6.64 -8.56 2.40
CA VAL A 62 -7.02 -9.53 1.37
C VAL A 62 -8.08 -10.49 1.91
N GLU A 63 -7.86 -11.07 3.09
CA GLU A 63 -8.82 -11.95 3.77
C GLU A 63 -10.17 -11.26 4.03
N ALA A 64 -10.15 -9.97 4.39
CA ALA A 64 -11.34 -9.17 4.58
C ALA A 64 -12.05 -8.77 3.26
N GLY A 65 -11.51 -9.14 2.09
CA GLY A 65 -12.05 -8.79 0.77
C GLY A 65 -11.93 -7.30 0.42
N LEU A 66 -11.13 -6.54 1.16
CA LEU A 66 -10.91 -5.10 0.94
C LEU A 66 -9.85 -4.84 -0.15
N ILE A 67 -9.03 -5.84 -0.45
CA ILE A 67 -8.00 -5.79 -1.48
C ILE A 67 -8.15 -6.99 -2.42
N ASP A 68 -8.40 -6.71 -3.69
CA ASP A 68 -8.21 -7.69 -4.77
C ASP A 68 -6.70 -7.93 -5.04
N PRO A 69 -6.17 -9.16 -4.84
CA PRO A 69 -4.77 -9.47 -5.07
C PRO A 69 -4.31 -9.27 -6.52
N VAL A 70 -5.21 -9.49 -7.51
CA VAL A 70 -4.88 -9.28 -8.93
C VAL A 70 -4.60 -7.81 -9.20
N SER A 71 -5.48 -6.93 -8.70
CA SER A 71 -5.30 -5.48 -8.78
C SER A 71 -4.07 -5.02 -8.01
N LEU A 72 -3.76 -5.63 -6.86
CA LEU A 72 -2.56 -5.31 -6.08
C LEU A 72 -1.28 -5.58 -6.89
N VAL A 73 -1.17 -6.77 -7.52
CA VAL A 73 -0.04 -7.11 -8.39
C VAL A 73 0.12 -6.07 -9.50
N ARG A 74 -0.98 -5.68 -10.16
CA ARG A 74 -0.95 -4.65 -11.21
C ARG A 74 -0.45 -3.31 -10.68
N ILE A 75 -0.88 -2.89 -9.48
CA ILE A 75 -0.42 -1.64 -8.86
C ILE A 75 1.07 -1.69 -8.52
N CYS A 76 1.58 -2.82 -8.02
CA CYS A 76 3.02 -2.99 -7.74
C CYS A 76 3.92 -2.80 -8.98
N THR A 77 3.40 -3.05 -10.20
CA THR A 77 4.16 -2.78 -11.45
C THR A 77 4.46 -1.30 -11.67
N LYS A 78 3.70 -0.39 -11.04
CA LYS A 78 3.82 1.06 -11.21
C LYS A 78 4.79 1.70 -10.20
N LEU A 79 5.46 0.92 -9.36
CA LEU A 79 6.36 1.44 -8.33
C LEU A 79 7.64 2.05 -8.92
N PRO A 80 7.99 3.30 -8.57
CA PRO A 80 9.20 3.98 -9.04
C PRO A 80 10.43 3.57 -8.22
N VAL A 81 10.76 2.28 -8.22
CA VAL A 81 11.96 1.69 -7.59
C VAL A 81 12.79 0.93 -8.61
N ALA A 82 14.02 0.56 -8.27
CA ALA A 82 14.83 -0.32 -9.12
C ALA A 82 14.11 -1.65 -9.43
N ASP A 83 14.33 -2.21 -10.62
CA ASP A 83 13.61 -3.39 -11.12
C ASP A 83 13.69 -4.59 -10.18
N THR A 84 14.85 -4.86 -9.60
CA THR A 84 15.03 -5.93 -8.59
C THR A 84 14.08 -5.74 -7.41
N ARG A 85 13.97 -4.50 -6.89
CA ARG A 85 13.10 -4.18 -5.76
C ARG A 85 11.62 -4.26 -6.15
N ARG A 86 11.28 -3.83 -7.37
CA ARG A 86 9.92 -3.95 -7.91
C ARG A 86 9.51 -5.42 -8.07
N ASN A 87 10.39 -6.25 -8.63
CA ASN A 87 10.13 -7.67 -8.85
C ASN A 87 9.93 -8.41 -7.52
N ILE A 88 10.74 -8.13 -6.50
CA ILE A 88 10.52 -8.68 -5.14
C ILE A 88 9.14 -8.25 -4.60
N THR A 89 8.76 -7.00 -4.79
CA THR A 89 7.45 -6.48 -4.35
C THR A 89 6.30 -7.19 -5.08
N ILE A 90 6.44 -7.40 -6.40
CA ILE A 90 5.47 -8.15 -7.20
C ILE A 90 5.37 -9.60 -6.74
N GLN A 91 6.49 -10.27 -6.46
CA GLN A 91 6.51 -11.64 -5.95
C GLN A 91 5.77 -11.75 -4.61
N ARG A 92 5.94 -10.78 -3.71
CA ARG A 92 5.18 -10.69 -2.46
C ARG A 92 3.69 -10.55 -2.74
N ALA A 93 3.28 -9.64 -3.62
CA ALA A 93 1.88 -9.47 -4.00
C ALA A 93 1.27 -10.74 -4.63
N GLN A 94 2.03 -11.45 -5.46
CA GLN A 94 1.62 -12.70 -6.09
C GLN A 94 1.42 -13.84 -5.09
N ALA A 95 2.04 -13.79 -3.91
CA ALA A 95 1.83 -14.79 -2.87
C ALA A 95 0.36 -14.84 -2.41
N PHE A 96 -0.34 -13.70 -2.44
CA PHE A 96 -1.75 -13.58 -2.07
C PHE A 96 -2.74 -14.02 -3.16
N LEU A 97 -2.27 -14.39 -4.35
CA LEU A 97 -3.13 -14.97 -5.40
C LEU A 97 -3.50 -16.43 -5.14
N ARG A 98 -2.82 -17.07 -4.17
CA ARG A 98 -2.96 -18.51 -3.86
C ARG A 98 -3.78 -18.77 -2.58
N GLY A 99 -4.46 -17.74 -2.07
CA GLY A 99 -5.44 -17.85 -0.97
C GLY A 99 -6.81 -18.25 -1.51
#